data_AF-G5BLI4-F1
#
_entry.id   AF-G5BLI4-F1
#
_cell.length_a   1.000
_cell.length_b   1.000
_cell.length_c   1.000
_cell.angle_alpha   90.00
_cell.angle_beta   90.00
_cell.angle_gamma   90.00
#
_symmetry.space_group_name_H-M   'P 1'
#
loop_
_entity.id
_entity.type
_entity.pdbx_description
1 polymer ?
#
loop_
_entity_poly.entity_id
_entity_poly.type
_entity_poly.pdbx_seq_one_letter_code
_entity_poly.pdbx_strand_id
1 'polypeptide(L)'
;MSFNMSHETLYLAVKLVDHYLMKELCRKDKLQLLGSTAFLIAAKFEELFPPCVDDFLYVCEDMYQRHEMIAMEMSILKTLKFDINIPVAYHYLRRYALCLNVSMKTLTLSRFICEMTLQKYDYVHERASKLAAASFLLALYMKKLKNYAPLLEFYSGYTTFELHPLVRQLNILLTYHYCDRLKTVYTKYSHEKFFEVTKTPPLDIATLDEIFMY
;
A
#
# COMPACT_ATOMS: atom_id res chain seq x y z
N MET A 1 -3.85 6.71 -20.50
CA MET A 1 -4.33 5.31 -20.42
C MET A 1 -4.21 4.84 -18.97
N SER A 2 -5.18 4.12 -18.42
CA SER A 2 -5.10 3.51 -17.08
C SER A 2 -5.22 2.00 -17.25
N PHE A 3 -4.27 1.23 -16.71
CA PHE A 3 -4.22 -0.22 -16.90
C PHE A 3 -5.22 -1.02 -16.05
N ASN A 4 -5.94 -0.38 -15.12
CA ASN A 4 -6.93 -1.03 -14.25
C ASN A 4 -6.41 -2.31 -13.55
N MET A 5 -5.15 -2.30 -13.12
CA MET A 5 -4.52 -3.43 -12.44
C MET A 5 -5.00 -3.62 -11.01
N SER A 6 -4.72 -4.81 -10.47
CA SER A 6 -4.98 -5.17 -9.09
C SER A 6 -4.19 -4.32 -8.08
N HIS A 7 -4.61 -4.35 -6.82
CA HIS A 7 -3.87 -3.67 -5.75
C HIS A 7 -2.60 -4.44 -5.41
N GLU A 8 -2.64 -5.77 -5.51
CA GLU A 8 -1.48 -6.66 -5.41
C GLU A 8 -0.34 -6.17 -6.31
N THR A 9 -0.61 -5.92 -7.60
CA THR A 9 0.38 -5.39 -8.56
C THR A 9 1.00 -4.06 -8.12
N LEU A 10 0.18 -3.10 -7.68
CA LEU A 10 0.68 -1.80 -7.20
C LEU A 10 1.61 -1.97 -5.99
N TYR A 11 1.20 -2.75 -5.00
CA TYR A 11 1.98 -2.94 -3.79
C TYR A 11 3.29 -3.69 -4.08
N LEU A 12 3.24 -4.70 -4.96
CA LEU A 12 4.43 -5.44 -5.35
C LEU A 12 5.41 -4.53 -6.11
N ALA A 13 4.91 -3.71 -7.03
CA ALA A 13 5.74 -2.74 -7.75
C ALA A 13 6.51 -1.81 -6.79
N VAL A 14 5.83 -1.25 -5.77
CA VAL A 14 6.47 -0.42 -4.75
C VAL A 14 7.55 -1.21 -3.99
N LYS A 15 7.24 -2.45 -3.58
CA LYS A 15 8.24 -3.30 -2.89
C LYS A 15 9.44 -3.64 -3.77
N LEU A 16 9.26 -3.87 -5.06
CA LEU A 16 10.36 -4.08 -5.99
C LEU A 16 11.26 -2.84 -6.09
N VAL A 17 10.67 -1.64 -6.16
CA VAL A 17 11.43 -0.38 -6.14
C VAL A 17 12.21 -0.24 -4.84
N ASP A 18 11.57 -0.40 -3.68
CA ASP A 18 12.21 -0.28 -2.36
C ASP A 18 13.39 -1.25 -2.23
N HIS A 19 13.16 -2.53 -2.51
CA HIS A 19 14.19 -3.58 -2.39
C HIS A 19 15.35 -3.40 -3.38
N TYR A 20 15.08 -2.84 -4.57
CA TYR A 20 16.13 -2.49 -5.52
C TYR A 20 16.99 -1.33 -5.01
N LEU A 21 16.36 -0.24 -4.56
CA LEU A 21 17.04 0.96 -4.05
C LEU A 21 17.81 0.72 -2.75
N MET A 22 17.46 -0.32 -1.99
CA MET A 22 18.27 -0.78 -0.84
C MET A 22 19.62 -1.36 -1.24
N LYS A 23 19.80 -1.81 -2.49
CA LYS A 23 21.00 -2.50 -2.96
C LYS A 23 21.76 -1.73 -4.04
N GLU A 24 21.07 -0.89 -4.79
CA GLU A 24 21.61 -0.18 -5.95
C GLU A 24 21.37 1.32 -5.87
N LEU A 25 22.37 2.11 -6.24
CA LEU A 25 22.22 3.56 -6.37
C LEU A 25 21.52 3.89 -7.69
N CYS A 26 20.35 4.51 -7.62
CA CYS A 26 19.62 4.98 -8.80
C CYS A 26 19.70 6.50 -8.92
N ARG A 27 20.01 6.98 -10.12
CA ARG A 27 19.99 8.41 -10.42
C ARG A 27 18.55 8.92 -10.53
N LYS A 28 18.33 10.18 -10.13
CA LYS A 28 17.00 10.80 -10.11
C LYS A 28 16.29 10.75 -11.47
N ASP A 29 17.01 10.96 -12.57
CA ASP A 29 16.50 10.92 -13.95
C ASP A 29 16.08 9.53 -14.42
N LYS A 30 16.47 8.47 -13.70
CA LYS A 30 16.11 7.07 -13.98
C LYS A 30 15.05 6.51 -13.03
N LEU A 31 14.55 7.29 -12.06
CA LEU A 31 13.54 6.81 -11.11
C LEU A 31 12.20 6.46 -11.76
N GLN A 32 11.76 7.20 -12.79
CA GLN A 32 10.53 6.85 -13.52
C GLN A 32 10.73 5.55 -14.32
N LEU A 33 11.87 5.37 -15.00
CA LEU A 33 12.20 4.11 -15.66
C LEU A 33 12.19 2.94 -14.67
N LEU A 34 12.84 3.08 -13.52
CA LEU A 34 12.84 2.07 -12.46
C LEU A 34 11.41 1.75 -12.00
N GLY A 35 10.61 2.77 -11.67
CA GLY A 35 9.24 2.61 -11.19
C GLY A 35 8.34 1.92 -12.21
N SER A 36 8.35 2.38 -13.46
CA SER A 36 7.56 1.78 -14.55
C SER A 36 7.99 0.35 -14.85
N THR A 37 9.29 0.06 -14.80
CA THR A 37 9.80 -1.29 -15.03
C THR A 37 9.48 -2.23 -13.87
N ALA A 38 9.57 -1.76 -12.62
CA ALA A 38 9.13 -2.53 -11.46
C ALA A 38 7.63 -2.84 -11.53
N PHE A 39 6.83 -1.89 -12.02
CA PHE A 39 5.40 -2.09 -12.25
C PHE A 39 5.11 -3.10 -13.38
N LEU A 40 5.89 -3.08 -14.46
CA LEU A 40 5.85 -4.11 -15.50
C LEU A 40 6.16 -5.51 -14.95
N ILE A 41 7.21 -5.64 -14.12
CA ILE A 41 7.56 -6.93 -13.49
C ILE A 41 6.43 -7.42 -12.60
N ALA A 42 5.89 -6.54 -11.74
CA ALA A 42 4.77 -6.88 -10.86
C ALA A 42 3.53 -7.29 -11.65
N ALA A 43 3.20 -6.57 -12.74
CA ALA A 43 2.07 -6.91 -13.60
C ALA A 43 2.23 -8.30 -14.21
N LYS A 44 3.41 -8.63 -14.74
CA LYS A 44 3.71 -9.97 -15.28
C LYS A 44 3.61 -11.08 -14.24
N PHE A 45 3.75 -10.75 -12.96
CA PHE A 45 3.70 -11.73 -11.87
C PHE A 45 2.27 -11.93 -11.34
N GLU A 46 1.50 -10.85 -11.17
CA GLU A 46 0.19 -10.86 -10.49
C GLU A 46 -1.01 -10.90 -11.45
N GLU A 47 -0.89 -10.31 -12.65
CA GLU A 47 -2.02 -10.18 -13.56
C GLU A 47 -2.16 -11.39 -14.48
N LEU A 48 -3.41 -11.81 -14.74
CA LEU A 48 -3.70 -12.84 -15.74
C LEU A 48 -3.34 -12.39 -17.16
N PHE A 49 -3.53 -11.09 -17.45
CA PHE A 49 -3.27 -10.47 -18.74
C PHE A 49 -2.48 -9.17 -18.54
N PRO A 50 -1.15 -9.25 -18.31
CA PRO A 50 -0.33 -8.06 -18.10
C PRO A 50 -0.22 -7.22 -19.39
N PRO A 51 -0.15 -5.87 -19.30
CA PRO A 51 0.18 -5.05 -20.45
C PRO A 51 1.57 -5.37 -21.00
N CYS A 52 1.77 -5.10 -22.28
CA CYS A 52 3.04 -5.31 -22.93
C CYS A 52 4.03 -4.18 -22.61
N VAL A 53 5.31 -4.39 -22.96
CA VAL A 53 6.36 -3.37 -22.75
C VAL A 53 6.00 -2.05 -23.45
N ASP A 54 5.41 -2.11 -24.65
CA ASP A 54 5.07 -0.93 -25.43
C ASP A 54 3.98 -0.07 -24.76
N ASP A 55 3.07 -0.70 -24.00
CA ASP A 55 2.07 0.03 -23.21
C ASP A 55 2.74 0.87 -22.11
N PHE A 56 3.77 0.33 -21.45
CA PHE A 56 4.52 1.06 -20.42
C PHE A 56 5.40 2.17 -21.00
N LEU A 57 5.99 1.96 -22.18
CA LEU A 57 6.71 3.02 -22.89
C LEU A 57 5.79 4.18 -23.23
N TYR A 58 4.59 3.88 -23.75
CA TYR A 58 3.56 4.88 -24.04
C TYR A 58 3.15 5.68 -22.79
N VAL A 59 2.94 5.01 -21.64
CA VAL A 59 2.63 5.70 -20.36
C VAL A 59 3.79 6.56 -19.85
N CYS A 60 5.02 6.23 -20.23
CA CYS A 60 6.20 7.06 -19.96
C CYS A 60 6.41 8.16 -21.01
N GLU A 61 5.43 8.45 -21.85
CA GLU A 61 5.50 9.46 -22.93
C GLU A 61 6.71 9.23 -23.88
N ASP A 62 7.03 7.95 -24.14
CA ASP A 62 8.17 7.52 -24.98
C ASP A 62 9.53 8.13 -24.58
N MET A 63 9.66 8.58 -23.32
CA MET A 63 10.90 9.11 -22.74
C MET A 63 12.04 8.08 -22.69
N TYR A 64 11.70 6.80 -22.86
CA TYR A 64 12.63 5.68 -22.79
C TYR A 64 12.48 4.80 -24.02
N GLN A 65 13.58 4.18 -24.43
CA GLN A 65 13.57 3.19 -25.50
C GLN A 65 13.29 1.79 -24.94
N ARG A 66 12.71 0.91 -25.77
CA ARG A 66 12.40 -0.48 -25.38
C ARG A 66 13.60 -1.22 -24.76
N HIS A 67 14.79 -1.03 -25.33
CA HIS A 67 16.01 -1.68 -24.83
C HIS A 67 16.42 -1.17 -23.44
N GLU A 68 16.12 0.10 -23.09
CA GLU A 68 16.39 0.64 -21.75
C GLU A 68 15.48 0.00 -20.70
N MET A 69 14.19 -0.18 -21.01
CA MET A 69 13.24 -0.85 -20.11
C MET A 69 13.57 -2.32 -19.92
N ILE A 70 13.94 -3.03 -21.00
CA ILE A 70 14.40 -4.42 -20.90
C ILE A 70 15.70 -4.52 -20.08
N ALA A 71 16.65 -3.60 -20.26
CA ALA A 71 17.88 -3.57 -19.47
C ALA A 71 17.61 -3.31 -17.99
N MET A 72 16.70 -2.37 -17.66
CA MET A 72 16.28 -2.11 -16.28
C MET A 72 15.59 -3.33 -15.67
N GLU A 73 14.76 -4.03 -16.44
CA GLU A 73 14.07 -5.25 -15.98
C GLU A 73 15.08 -6.33 -15.60
N MET A 74 16.06 -6.58 -16.47
CA MET A 74 17.15 -7.50 -16.19
C MET A 74 17.97 -7.08 -14.96
N SER A 75 18.20 -5.77 -14.79
CA SER A 75 18.90 -5.23 -13.61
C SER A 75 18.14 -5.55 -12.33
N ILE A 76 16.85 -5.19 -12.27
CA ILE A 76 15.99 -5.43 -11.09
C ILE A 76 15.98 -6.92 -10.73
N LEU A 77 15.70 -7.79 -11.69
CA LEU A 77 15.60 -9.23 -11.46
C LEU A 77 16.94 -9.82 -10.97
N LYS A 78 18.07 -9.39 -11.53
CA LYS A 78 19.40 -9.86 -11.10
C LYS A 78 19.75 -9.36 -9.70
N THR A 79 19.55 -8.08 -9.41
CA THR A 79 19.80 -7.47 -8.10
C THR A 79 18.97 -8.13 -6.99
N LEU A 80 17.73 -8.50 -7.31
CA LEU A 80 16.84 -9.24 -6.41
C LEU A 80 17.03 -10.75 -6.46
N LYS A 81 17.97 -11.27 -7.27
CA LYS A 81 18.22 -12.71 -7.45
C LYS A 81 16.96 -13.49 -7.82
N PHE A 82 16.06 -12.86 -8.57
CA PHE A 82 14.73 -13.37 -8.95
C PHE A 82 13.81 -13.67 -7.75
N ASP A 83 14.16 -13.24 -6.54
CA ASP A 83 13.31 -13.32 -5.35
C ASP A 83 12.34 -12.13 -5.32
N ILE A 84 11.30 -12.23 -6.15
CA ILE A 84 10.28 -11.19 -6.36
C ILE A 84 8.94 -11.53 -5.73
N ASN A 85 8.80 -12.70 -5.09
CA ASN A 85 7.57 -13.09 -4.37
C ASN A 85 7.54 -12.44 -2.98
N ILE A 86 7.48 -11.11 -2.96
CA ILE A 86 7.59 -10.31 -1.74
C ILE A 86 6.20 -10.18 -1.09
N PRO A 87 6.02 -10.54 0.19
CA PRO A 87 4.74 -10.38 0.87
C PRO A 87 4.28 -8.92 0.91
N VAL A 88 3.10 -8.64 0.35
CA VAL A 88 2.50 -7.29 0.36
C VAL A 88 1.36 -7.15 1.36
N ALA A 89 1.20 -5.95 1.92
CA ALA A 89 0.22 -5.67 2.96
C ALA A 89 -1.22 -5.93 2.50
N TYR A 90 -1.51 -5.75 1.21
CA TYR A 90 -2.84 -5.97 0.65
C TYR A 90 -3.34 -7.42 0.79
N HIS A 91 -2.47 -8.43 0.71
CA HIS A 91 -2.87 -9.83 0.95
C HIS A 91 -3.34 -10.04 2.40
N TYR A 92 -2.63 -9.45 3.36
CA TYR A 92 -2.99 -9.52 4.78
C TYR A 92 -4.31 -8.78 5.06
N LEU A 93 -4.55 -7.61 4.44
CA LEU A 93 -5.83 -6.91 4.54
C LEU A 93 -7.01 -7.78 4.11
N ARG A 94 -6.87 -8.49 2.97
CA ARG A 94 -7.90 -9.40 2.48
C ARG A 94 -8.13 -10.56 3.45
N ARG A 95 -7.06 -11.15 3.97
CA ARG A 95 -7.14 -12.21 4.99
C ARG A 95 -7.88 -11.73 6.24
N TYR A 96 -7.51 -10.59 6.80
CA TYR A 96 -8.14 -10.06 8.01
C TYR A 96 -9.62 -9.73 7.78
N ALA A 97 -9.98 -9.15 6.64
CA ALA A 97 -11.39 -8.91 6.32
C ALA A 97 -12.22 -10.19 6.24
N LEU A 98 -11.66 -11.26 5.65
CA LEU A 98 -12.32 -12.56 5.59
C LEU A 98 -12.56 -13.13 6.99
N CYS A 99 -11.54 -13.09 7.84
CA CYS A 99 -11.59 -13.62 9.20
C CYS A 99 -12.55 -12.86 10.12
N LEU A 100 -12.64 -11.53 9.99
CA LEU A 100 -13.51 -10.70 10.82
C LEU A 100 -14.94 -10.57 10.28
N ASN A 101 -15.18 -10.96 9.02
CA ASN A 101 -16.46 -10.85 8.34
C ASN A 101 -17.06 -9.42 8.40
N VAL A 102 -16.23 -8.40 8.15
CA VAL A 102 -16.64 -6.99 8.18
C VAL A 102 -17.22 -6.53 6.85
N SER A 103 -17.94 -5.40 6.87
CA SER A 103 -18.47 -4.80 5.65
C SER A 103 -17.38 -4.36 4.67
N MET A 104 -17.71 -4.41 3.36
CA MET A 104 -16.83 -3.91 2.30
C MET A 104 -16.41 -2.45 2.48
N LYS A 105 -17.26 -1.62 3.11
CA LYS A 105 -16.92 -0.22 3.45
C LYS A 105 -15.80 -0.14 4.48
N THR A 106 -15.77 -1.03 5.46
CA THR A 106 -14.72 -1.09 6.49
C THR A 106 -13.40 -1.58 5.90
N LEU A 107 -13.44 -2.63 5.08
CA LEU A 107 -12.26 -3.09 4.33
C LEU A 107 -11.74 -1.99 3.40
N THR A 108 -12.62 -1.28 2.69
CA THR A 108 -12.20 -0.19 1.80
C THR A 108 -11.57 0.97 2.56
N LEU A 109 -12.06 1.30 3.76
CA LEU A 109 -11.41 2.28 4.62
C LEU A 109 -10.01 1.79 5.05
N SER A 110 -9.87 0.53 5.46
CA SER A 110 -8.56 -0.03 5.80
C SER A 110 -7.59 -0.05 4.61
N ARG A 111 -8.08 -0.31 3.40
CA ARG A 111 -7.29 -0.24 2.15
C ARG A 111 -6.81 1.18 1.87
N PHE A 112 -7.69 2.17 2.03
CA PHE A 112 -7.32 3.57 1.90
C PHE A 112 -6.16 3.91 2.84
N ILE A 113 -6.31 3.64 4.13
CA ILE A 113 -5.29 3.92 5.16
C ILE A 113 -3.95 3.28 4.79
N CYS A 114 -3.97 2.00 4.42
CA CYS A 114 -2.76 1.27 4.05
C CYS A 114 -2.14 1.78 2.73
N GLU A 115 -2.94 2.21 1.76
CA GLU A 115 -2.42 2.70 0.47
C GLU A 115 -1.79 4.10 0.62
N MET A 116 -2.25 4.90 1.59
CA MET A 116 -1.59 6.18 1.93
C MET A 116 -0.14 5.97 2.36
N THR A 117 0.21 4.83 2.97
CA THR A 117 1.58 4.58 3.45
C THR A 117 2.57 4.33 2.32
N LEU A 118 2.11 3.92 1.12
CA LEU A 118 2.98 3.66 -0.03
C LEU A 118 3.72 4.91 -0.51
N GLN A 119 3.20 6.10 -0.21
CA GLN A 119 3.78 7.39 -0.61
C GLN A 119 4.72 7.97 0.45
N LYS A 120 4.95 7.23 1.56
CA LYS A 120 5.61 7.73 2.76
C LYS A 120 6.79 6.84 3.12
N TYR A 121 7.99 7.41 3.03
CA TYR A 121 9.25 6.70 3.34
C TYR A 121 9.27 6.15 4.77
N ASP A 122 8.64 6.85 5.72
CA ASP A 122 8.60 6.48 7.13
C ASP A 122 8.01 5.07 7.37
N TYR A 123 7.21 4.53 6.44
CA TYR A 123 6.55 3.22 6.60
C TYR A 123 7.26 2.08 5.84
N VAL A 124 8.32 2.36 5.08
CA VAL A 124 9.00 1.35 4.23
C VAL A 124 9.54 0.18 5.07
N HIS A 125 10.03 0.48 6.27
CA HIS A 125 10.62 -0.49 7.20
C HIS A 125 9.60 -1.37 7.93
N GLU A 126 8.32 -1.00 7.90
CA GLU A 126 7.29 -1.74 8.61
C GLU A 126 6.93 -3.04 7.89
N ARG A 127 6.68 -4.09 8.69
CA ARG A 127 6.28 -5.40 8.14
C ARG A 127 4.91 -5.26 7.47
N ALA A 128 4.76 -5.87 6.28
CA ALA A 128 3.51 -5.86 5.52
C ALA A 128 2.30 -6.31 6.35
N SER A 129 2.45 -7.37 7.16
CA SER A 129 1.38 -7.86 8.05
C SER A 129 1.03 -6.87 9.15
N LYS A 130 2.02 -6.18 9.73
CA LYS A 130 1.83 -5.19 10.79
C LYS A 130 1.15 -3.92 10.25
N LEU A 131 1.56 -3.43 9.08
CA LEU A 131 0.89 -2.32 8.38
C LEU A 131 -0.57 -2.64 8.10
N ALA A 132 -0.84 -3.84 7.58
CA ALA A 132 -2.21 -4.30 7.31
C ALA A 132 -3.03 -4.37 8.60
N ALA A 133 -2.50 -4.96 9.67
CA ALA A 133 -3.19 -5.08 10.96
C ALA A 133 -3.46 -3.72 11.60
N ALA A 134 -2.47 -2.81 11.64
CA ALA A 134 -2.65 -1.47 12.18
C ALA A 134 -3.66 -0.64 11.37
N SER A 135 -3.60 -0.72 10.03
CA SER A 135 -4.58 -0.05 9.16
C SER A 135 -5.99 -0.57 9.39
N PHE A 136 -6.14 -1.88 9.59
CA PHE A 136 -7.44 -2.51 9.86
C PHE A 136 -7.96 -2.10 11.23
N LEU A 137 -7.09 -2.12 12.26
CA LEU A 137 -7.43 -1.73 13.61
C LEU A 137 -7.90 -0.27 13.67
N LEU A 138 -7.18 0.64 13.00
CA LEU A 138 -7.61 2.03 12.89
C LEU A 138 -8.98 2.16 12.21
N ALA A 139 -9.21 1.44 11.11
CA ALA A 139 -10.50 1.45 10.42
C ALA A 139 -11.65 0.92 11.32
N LEU A 140 -11.39 -0.11 12.14
CA LEU A 140 -12.36 -0.63 13.11
C LEU A 140 -12.72 0.44 14.15
N TYR A 141 -11.73 1.14 14.72
CA TYR A 141 -12.00 2.20 15.69
C TYR A 141 -12.74 3.40 15.08
N MET A 142 -12.35 3.84 13.87
CA MET A 142 -13.06 4.89 13.13
C MET A 142 -14.52 4.52 12.81
N LYS A 143 -14.83 3.22 12.71
CA LYS A 143 -16.19 2.71 12.50
C LYS A 143 -16.92 2.30 13.78
N LYS A 144 -16.34 2.54 14.95
CA LYS A 144 -16.89 2.14 16.27
C LYS A 144 -17.08 0.61 16.39
N LEU A 145 -16.23 -0.17 15.72
CA LEU A 145 -16.24 -1.64 15.66
C LEU A 145 -15.14 -2.26 16.54
N LYS A 146 -14.88 -1.66 17.71
CA LYS A 146 -13.80 -2.09 18.62
C LYS A 146 -13.94 -3.53 19.13
N ASN A 147 -15.14 -4.09 19.11
CA ASN A 147 -15.43 -5.47 19.49
C ASN A 147 -14.74 -6.52 18.60
N TYR A 148 -14.27 -6.13 17.40
CA TYR A 148 -13.51 -7.00 16.51
C TYR A 148 -11.99 -7.00 16.78
N ALA A 149 -11.49 -6.11 17.65
CA ALA A 149 -10.05 -6.01 17.94
C ALA A 149 -9.46 -7.34 18.48
N PRO A 150 -10.08 -8.05 19.45
CA PRO A 150 -9.53 -9.33 19.92
C PRO A 150 -9.44 -10.40 18.81
N LEU A 151 -10.37 -10.38 17.85
CA LEU A 151 -10.36 -11.29 16.72
C LEU A 151 -9.22 -10.95 15.74
N LEU A 152 -8.97 -9.65 15.53
CA LEU A 152 -7.81 -9.19 14.76
C LEU A 152 -6.50 -9.59 15.43
N GLU A 153 -6.39 -9.45 16.76
CA GLU A 153 -5.21 -9.89 17.51
C GLU A 153 -4.96 -11.39 17.30
N PHE A 154 -6.01 -12.21 17.46
CA PHE A 154 -5.93 -13.65 17.27
C PHE A 154 -5.43 -14.05 15.87
N TYR A 155 -5.96 -13.44 14.80
CA TYR A 155 -5.59 -13.82 13.42
C TYR A 155 -4.34 -13.12 12.88
N SER A 156 -3.97 -11.96 13.42
CA SER A 156 -2.77 -11.22 13.01
C SER A 156 -1.54 -11.62 13.80
N GLY A 157 -1.72 -12.10 15.04
CA GLY A 157 -0.64 -12.40 15.98
C GLY A 157 -0.04 -11.15 16.66
N TYR A 158 -0.57 -9.96 16.40
CA TYR A 158 -0.15 -8.72 17.06
C TYR A 158 -1.20 -8.29 18.07
N THR A 159 -0.75 -7.93 19.26
CA THR A 159 -1.62 -7.28 20.25
C THR A 159 -1.95 -5.85 19.82
N THR A 160 -3.10 -5.34 20.26
CA THR A 160 -3.50 -3.94 20.12
C THR A 160 -2.41 -3.00 20.66
N PHE A 161 -1.78 -3.36 21.78
CA PHE A 161 -0.65 -2.62 22.35
C PHE A 161 0.55 -2.52 21.38
N GLU A 162 0.95 -3.61 20.73
CA GLU A 162 2.04 -3.61 19.73
C GLU A 162 1.69 -2.82 18.47
N LEU A 163 0.41 -2.77 18.11
CA LEU A 163 -0.09 -2.01 16.96
C LEU A 163 -0.27 -0.53 17.28
N HIS A 164 -0.47 -0.16 18.56
CA HIS A 164 -0.84 1.19 18.97
C HIS A 164 0.07 2.30 18.40
N PRO A 165 1.42 2.22 18.49
CA PRO A 165 2.27 3.29 17.97
C PRO A 165 2.05 3.53 16.47
N LEU A 166 1.89 2.44 15.70
CA LEU A 166 1.66 2.50 14.26
C LEU A 166 0.24 3.00 13.95
N VAL A 167 -0.77 2.57 14.70
CA VAL A 167 -2.15 3.08 14.59
C VAL A 167 -2.20 4.59 14.81
N ARG A 168 -1.47 5.09 15.82
CA ARG A 168 -1.36 6.52 16.11
C ARG A 168 -0.68 7.28 14.96
N GLN A 169 0.43 6.77 14.43
CA GLN A 169 1.10 7.35 13.26
C GLN A 169 0.19 7.39 12.03
N LEU A 170 -0.55 6.32 11.75
CA LEU A 170 -1.51 6.26 10.66
C LEU A 170 -2.65 7.28 10.84
N ASN A 171 -3.14 7.46 12.07
CA ASN A 171 -4.18 8.47 12.34
C ASN A 171 -3.67 9.90 12.12
N ILE A 172 -2.43 10.19 12.53
CA ILE A 172 -1.74 11.46 12.26
C ILE A 172 -1.58 11.67 10.75
N LEU A 173 -1.16 10.63 10.01
CA LEU A 173 -1.04 10.68 8.55
C LEU A 173 -2.35 11.14 7.90
N LEU A 174 -3.49 10.58 8.31
CA LEU A 174 -4.80 10.98 7.77
C LEU A 174 -5.19 12.41 8.17
N THR A 175 -4.83 12.86 9.38
CA THR A 175 -5.18 14.17 9.91
C THR A 175 -4.46 15.30 9.18
N TYR A 176 -3.15 15.14 8.93
CA TYR A 176 -2.32 16.19 8.33
C TYR A 176 -2.16 16.05 6.81
N HIS A 177 -2.98 15.22 6.16
CA HIS A 177 -2.90 14.98 4.72
C HIS A 177 -3.29 16.21 3.85
N TYR A 178 -3.74 17.30 4.48
CA TYR A 178 -4.20 18.53 3.83
C TYR A 178 -3.10 19.28 3.03
N CYS A 179 -1.81 19.03 3.30
CA CYS A 179 -0.71 19.76 2.66
C CYS A 179 0.16 18.93 1.71
N ASP A 180 -0.30 17.74 1.29
CA ASP A 180 0.51 16.89 0.43
C ASP A 180 0.31 17.21 -1.07
N ARG A 181 1.42 17.22 -1.82
CA ARG A 181 1.39 17.41 -3.28
C ARG A 181 0.81 16.19 -3.99
N LEU A 182 0.88 15.01 -3.35
CA LEU A 182 0.38 13.75 -3.88
C LEU A 182 -1.07 13.51 -3.43
N LYS A 183 -2.03 13.73 -4.33
CA LYS A 183 -3.47 13.60 -4.04
C LYS A 183 -4.11 12.34 -4.62
N THR A 184 -3.39 11.57 -5.44
CA THR A 184 -3.96 10.49 -6.26
C THR A 184 -4.72 9.45 -5.45
N VAL A 185 -4.16 8.95 -4.34
CA VAL A 185 -4.83 7.96 -3.48
C VAL A 185 -6.05 8.56 -2.82
N TYR A 186 -5.95 9.78 -2.28
CA TYR A 186 -7.09 10.47 -1.67
C TYR A 186 -8.23 10.68 -2.68
N THR A 187 -7.93 11.13 -3.89
CA THR A 187 -8.93 11.30 -4.96
C THR A 187 -9.56 9.96 -5.35
N LYS A 188 -8.76 8.90 -5.50
CA LYS A 188 -9.25 7.53 -5.77
C LYS A 188 -10.29 7.10 -4.74
N TYR A 189 -9.98 7.19 -3.45
CA TYR A 189 -10.86 6.71 -2.38
C TYR A 189 -12.00 7.69 -2.01
N SER A 190 -11.98 8.91 -2.57
CA SER A 190 -13.10 9.86 -2.45
C SER A 190 -14.25 9.56 -3.40
N HIS A 191 -14.04 8.72 -4.41
CA HIS A 191 -15.07 8.34 -5.38
C HIS A 191 -16.10 7.38 -4.75
N GLU A 192 -17.36 7.47 -5.19
CA GLU A 192 -18.47 6.60 -4.75
C GLU A 192 -18.19 5.08 -4.88
N LYS A 193 -17.44 4.63 -5.90
CA LYS A 193 -17.01 3.23 -6.08
C LYS A 193 -16.20 2.72 -4.88
N PHE A 194 -15.54 3.62 -4.16
CA PHE A 194 -14.78 3.36 -2.94
C PHE A 194 -15.53 3.81 -1.68
N PHE A 195 -16.86 3.93 -1.75
CA PHE A 195 -17.75 4.31 -0.66
C PHE A 195 -17.44 5.66 -0.01
N GLU A 196 -16.71 6.52 -0.73
CA GLU A 196 -16.26 7.83 -0.27
C GLU A 196 -15.62 7.76 1.13
N VAL A 197 -14.78 6.73 1.37
CA VAL A 197 -14.26 6.41 2.71
C VAL A 197 -13.42 7.54 3.30
N THR A 198 -12.87 8.42 2.46
CA THR A 198 -12.15 9.65 2.86
C THR A 198 -13.01 10.63 3.65
N LYS A 199 -14.36 10.57 3.53
CA LYS A 199 -15.29 11.36 4.37
C LYS A 199 -15.36 10.85 5.82
N THR A 200 -14.77 9.69 6.13
CA THR A 200 -14.71 9.19 7.51
C THR A 200 -13.62 9.98 8.24
N PRO A 201 -13.96 10.80 9.26
CA PRO A 201 -12.97 11.63 9.92
C PRO A 201 -11.97 10.76 10.71
N PRO A 202 -10.68 11.13 10.74
CA PRO A 202 -9.72 10.56 11.68
C PRO A 202 -10.20 10.72 13.13
N LEU A 203 -9.65 9.90 14.02
CA LEU A 203 -9.97 9.99 15.45
C LEU A 203 -9.20 11.14 16.09
N ASP A 204 -9.80 11.76 17.11
CA ASP A 204 -9.05 12.64 17.99
C ASP A 204 -7.95 11.85 18.72
N ILE A 205 -6.77 12.46 18.89
CA ILE A 205 -5.61 11.78 19.47
C ILE A 205 -5.87 11.39 20.92
N ALA A 206 -6.57 12.21 21.71
CA ALA A 206 -6.89 11.87 23.09
C ALA A 206 -7.87 10.70 23.15
N THR A 207 -8.88 10.68 22.27
CA THR A 207 -9.80 9.54 22.15
C THR A 207 -9.06 8.25 21.76
N LEU A 208 -8.07 8.35 20.87
CA LEU A 208 -7.26 7.20 20.50
C LEU A 208 -6.44 6.71 21.70
N ASP A 209 -5.75 7.60 22.39
CA ASP A 209 -4.93 7.25 23.56
C ASP A 209 -5.79 6.61 24.68
N GLU A 210 -7.00 7.11 24.94
CA GLU A 210 -7.96 6.52 25.88
C GLU A 210 -8.35 5.08 25.53
N ILE A 211 -8.51 4.76 24.23
CA ILE A 211 -8.84 3.40 23.77
C ILE A 211 -7.74 2.39 24.11
N PHE A 212 -6.50 2.84 24.22
CA PHE A 212 -5.34 1.97 24.52
C PHE A 212 -4.87 2.04 25.98
N MET A 213 -5.50 2.87 26.83
CA MET A 213 -5.21 2.90 28.27
C MET A 213 -5.99 1.85 29.09
N TYR A 214 -6.89 1.09 28.45
CA TYR A 214 -7.70 0.02 29.05
C TYR A 214 -7.68 -1.22 28.15
#